data_AF-A0A815EJQ2-F1
#
_entry.id   AF-A0A815EJQ2-F1
#
_cell.length_a   1.000
_cell.length_b   1.000
_cell.length_c   1.000
_cell.angle_alpha   90.00
_cell.angle_beta   90.00
_cell.angle_gamma   90.00
#
_symmetry.space_group_name_H-M   'P 1'
#
loop_
_entity.id
_entity.type
_entity.pdbx_description
1 polymer ?
#
loop_
_entity_poly.entity_id
_entity_poly.type
_entity_poly.pdbx_seq_one_letter_code
_entity_poly.pdbx_strand_id
1 'polypeptide(L)'
;MLAKRLVAQSSTSEDCKQLMISKLRAVCGFPFTSKLERMLQDNDASKNLTHEYRAYCKEKDVQDMVGFSVMVLNSTVWSFSTPSNVILSIGLKSRVDSFTGFYTDRQSGRKLIWLP
;
A
#
# COMPACT_ATOMS: atom_id res chain seq x y z
N MET A 1 15.25 -5.82 -0.49
CA MET A 1 14.83 -5.50 -1.88
C MET A 1 13.91 -6.56 -2.50
N LEU A 2 14.14 -7.87 -2.29
CA LEU A 2 13.28 -8.95 -2.81
C LEU A 2 11.85 -8.95 -2.23
N ALA A 3 11.72 -8.84 -0.90
CA ALA A 3 10.44 -8.72 -0.19
C ALA A 3 9.54 -7.60 -0.76
N LYS A 4 10.14 -6.43 -1.00
CA LYS A 4 9.45 -5.25 -1.55
C LYS A 4 8.95 -5.51 -2.98
N ARG A 5 9.75 -6.17 -3.83
CA ARG A 5 9.33 -6.57 -5.19
C ARG A 5 8.27 -7.66 -5.19
N LEU A 6 8.38 -8.64 -4.29
CA LEU A 6 7.42 -9.73 -4.15
C LEU A 6 6.01 -9.19 -3.84
N VAL A 7 5.95 -8.20 -2.95
CA VAL A 7 4.70 -7.60 -2.48
C VAL A 7 4.18 -6.54 -3.46
N ALA A 8 5.05 -5.69 -4.02
CA ALA A 8 4.63 -4.52 -4.78
C ALA A 8 4.47 -4.73 -6.29
N GLN A 9 5.16 -5.70 -6.93
CA GLN A 9 5.37 -5.65 -8.39
C GLN A 9 5.23 -6.97 -9.17
N SER A 10 4.76 -8.06 -8.56
CA SER A 10 4.51 -9.27 -9.34
C SER A 10 3.03 -9.62 -9.36
N SER A 11 2.48 -9.70 -10.57
CA SER A 11 1.19 -10.29 -10.97
C SER A 11 1.09 -11.79 -10.65
N THR A 12 1.84 -12.24 -9.65
CA THR A 12 1.89 -13.62 -9.19
C THR A 12 0.64 -13.86 -8.33
N SER A 13 0.02 -15.02 -8.53
CA SER A 13 -1.15 -15.44 -7.75
C SER A 13 -0.89 -15.31 -6.25
N GLU A 14 -1.92 -14.93 -5.50
CA GLU A 14 -1.88 -14.86 -4.04
C GLU A 14 -1.48 -16.22 -3.44
N ASP A 15 -1.93 -17.31 -4.06
CA ASP A 15 -1.59 -18.68 -3.65
C ASP A 15 -0.09 -18.95 -3.72
N CYS A 16 0.58 -18.47 -4.77
CA CYS A 16 2.02 -18.63 -4.93
C CYS A 16 2.80 -17.82 -3.87
N LYS A 17 2.30 -16.66 -3.47
CA LYS A 17 2.92 -15.85 -2.41
C LYS A 17 2.81 -16.54 -1.05
N GLN A 18 1.63 -17.08 -0.74
CA GLN A 18 1.40 -17.85 0.48
C GLN A 18 2.27 -19.12 0.54
N LEU A 19 2.35 -19.87 -0.57
CA LEU A 19 3.22 -21.04 -0.68
C LEU A 19 4.69 -20.71 -0.49
N MET A 20 5.17 -19.58 -1.02
CA MET A 20 6.55 -19.15 -0.87
C MET A 20 6.87 -18.78 0.59
N ILE A 21 5.97 -18.07 1.28
CA ILE A 21 6.14 -17.78 2.71
C ILE A 21 6.18 -19.07 3.53
N SER A 22 5.27 -20.02 3.25
CA SER A 22 5.24 -21.31 3.95
C SER A 22 6.57 -22.06 3.80
N LYS A 23 7.12 -22.12 2.58
CA LYS A 23 8.43 -22.72 2.31
C LYS A 23 9.57 -21.98 3.01
N LEU A 24 9.57 -20.65 3.00
CA LEU A 24 10.58 -19.85 3.70
C LEU A 24 10.51 -20.04 5.22
N ARG A 25 9.30 -20.20 5.77
CA ARG A 25 9.10 -20.44 7.21
C ARG A 25 9.67 -21.78 7.62
N ALA A 26 9.53 -22.81 6.78
CA ALA A 26 10.10 -24.13 7.02
C ALA A 26 11.65 -24.13 7.01
N VAL A 27 12.28 -23.28 6.18
CA VAL A 27 13.74 -23.24 6.04
C VAL A 27 14.41 -22.26 7.01
N CYS A 28 13.85 -21.06 7.17
CA CYS A 28 14.48 -19.95 7.89
C CYS A 28 13.83 -19.63 9.25
N GLY A 29 12.69 -20.27 9.57
CA GLY A 29 11.96 -20.06 10.81
C GLY A 29 11.06 -18.82 10.83
N PHE A 30 10.24 -18.75 11.87
CA PHE A 30 9.20 -17.72 12.07
C PHE A 30 9.67 -16.25 12.11
N PRO A 31 10.75 -15.86 12.82
CA PRO A 31 11.12 -14.44 12.92
C PRO A 31 11.52 -13.83 11.58
N PHE A 32 11.95 -14.64 10.61
CA PHE A 32 12.28 -14.19 9.27
C PHE A 32 11.04 -13.96 8.40
N THR A 33 10.00 -14.80 8.55
CA THR A 33 8.77 -14.72 7.74
C THR A 33 7.71 -13.81 8.32
N SER A 34 7.70 -13.56 9.63
CA SER A 34 6.70 -12.71 10.28
C SER A 34 6.64 -11.30 9.69
N LYS A 35 7.80 -10.74 9.33
CA LYS A 35 7.89 -9.44 8.65
C LYS A 35 7.29 -9.51 7.24
N LEU A 36 7.54 -10.59 6.49
CA LEU A 36 7.00 -10.79 5.14
C LEU A 36 5.49 -11.01 5.14
N GLU A 37 4.97 -11.79 6.09
CA GLU A 37 3.54 -12.01 6.30
C GLU A 37 2.83 -10.67 6.54
N ARG A 38 3.41 -9.82 7.39
CA ARG A 38 2.85 -8.49 7.66
C ARG A 38 2.91 -7.55 6.45
N MET A 39 3.96 -7.66 5.63
CA MET A 39 4.02 -6.93 4.36
C MET A 39 2.92 -7.36 3.38
N LEU A 40 2.57 -8.66 3.30
CA LEU A 40 1.44 -9.11 2.48
C LEU A 40 0.10 -8.61 3.01
N GLN A 41 -0.10 -8.66 4.32
CA GLN A 41 -1.31 -8.13 4.95
C GLN A 41 -1.50 -6.63 4.67
N ASP A 42 -0.42 -5.84 4.78
CA ASP A 42 -0.45 -4.42 4.45
C ASP A 42 -0.83 -4.20 2.96
N ASN A 43 -0.34 -5.05 2.05
CA ASN A 43 -0.66 -4.96 0.63
C ASN A 43 -2.15 -5.22 0.34
N ASP A 44 -2.73 -6.26 0.95
CA ASP A 44 -4.13 -6.59 0.77
C ASP A 44 -5.05 -5.54 1.41
N ALA A 45 -4.71 -5.06 2.61
CA ALA A 45 -5.38 -3.94 3.24
C ALA A 45 -5.35 -2.69 2.35
N SER A 46 -4.22 -2.43 1.69
CA SER A 46 -4.09 -1.30 0.78
C SER A 46 -4.89 -1.44 -0.51
N LYS A 47 -5.02 -2.65 -1.07
CA LYS A 47 -5.89 -2.89 -2.24
C LYS A 47 -7.35 -2.64 -1.87
N ASN A 48 -7.78 -3.13 -0.71
CA ASN A 48 -9.14 -2.91 -0.19
C ASN A 48 -9.42 -1.42 0.00
N LEU A 49 -8.50 -0.69 0.63
CA LEU A 49 -8.61 0.75 0.81
C LEU A 49 -8.68 1.52 -0.53
N THR A 50 -7.91 1.08 -1.54
CA THR A 50 -7.98 1.66 -2.89
C THR A 50 -9.33 1.40 -3.55
N HIS A 51 -9.89 0.19 -3.38
CA HIS A 51 -11.21 -0.16 -3.89
C HIS A 51 -12.32 0.68 -3.22
N GLU A 52 -12.26 0.83 -1.90
CA GLU A 52 -13.19 1.68 -1.13
C GLU A 52 -13.09 3.15 -1.55
N TYR A 53 -11.88 3.67 -1.74
CA TYR A 53 -11.67 5.03 -2.24
C TYR A 53 -12.25 5.21 -3.65
N ARG A 54 -12.06 4.24 -4.56
CA ARG A 54 -12.67 4.26 -5.89
C ARG A 54 -14.20 4.26 -5.83
N ALA A 55 -14.80 3.50 -4.92
CA ALA A 55 -16.25 3.52 -4.71
C ALA A 55 -16.73 4.89 -4.21
N TYR A 56 -16.04 5.47 -3.23
CA TYR A 56 -16.31 6.83 -2.73
C TYR A 56 -16.20 7.89 -3.83
N CYS A 57 -15.20 7.80 -4.71
CA CYS A 57 -15.04 8.73 -5.84
C CYS A 57 -16.16 8.60 -6.88
N LYS A 58 -16.65 7.38 -7.14
CA LYS A 58 -17.79 7.14 -8.03
C LYS A 58 -19.07 7.78 -7.49
N GLU A 59 -19.30 7.68 -6.18
CA GLU A 59 -20.48 8.28 -5.53
C GLU A 59 -20.44 9.82 -5.56
N LYS A 60 -19.24 10.40 -5.47
CA LYS A 60 -19.00 11.85 -5.51
C LYS A 60 -18.93 12.43 -6.94
N ASP A 61 -19.19 11.63 -7.98
CA ASP A 61 -19.05 11.97 -9.40
C ASP A 61 -17.70 12.61 -9.77
N VAL A 62 -16.62 12.15 -9.11
CA VAL A 62 -15.27 12.58 -9.44
C VAL A 62 -14.82 11.84 -10.69
N GLN A 63 -15.18 12.38 -11.86
CA GLN A 63 -14.60 11.94 -13.13
C GLN A 63 -13.08 12.17 -13.10
N ASP A 64 -12.32 11.26 -13.70
CA ASP A 64 -10.86 11.31 -13.87
C ASP A 64 -9.96 10.61 -12.82
N MET A 65 -10.45 9.53 -12.19
CA MET A 65 -9.63 8.62 -11.35
C MET A 65 -8.89 7.51 -12.13
N VAL A 66 -8.95 7.54 -13.47
CA VAL A 66 -8.34 6.49 -14.31
C VAL A 66 -6.83 6.49 -14.09
N GLY A 67 -6.31 5.39 -13.54
CA GLY A 67 -4.88 5.21 -13.27
C GLY A 67 -4.40 5.63 -11.88
N PHE A 68 -5.27 6.12 -10.98
CA PHE A 68 -4.87 6.39 -9.58
C PHE A 68 -4.88 5.10 -8.74
N SER A 69 -3.76 4.81 -8.11
CA SER A 69 -3.57 3.68 -7.20
C SER A 69 -2.71 4.15 -6.03
N VAL A 70 -3.18 3.92 -4.81
CA VAL A 70 -2.47 4.32 -3.59
C VAL A 70 -2.07 3.07 -2.83
N MET A 71 -0.84 3.07 -2.32
CA MET A 71 -0.36 2.01 -1.45
C MET A 71 -0.12 2.54 -0.03
N VAL A 72 -0.99 2.18 0.92
CA VAL A 72 -0.84 2.56 2.33
C VAL A 72 -0.17 1.43 3.08
N LEU A 73 1.02 1.70 3.61
CA LEU A 73 1.90 0.70 4.19
C LEU A 73 2.41 1.14 5.57
N ASN A 74 2.65 0.19 6.47
CA ASN A 74 3.12 0.50 7.81
C ASN A 74 4.63 0.79 7.83
N SER A 75 5.04 1.98 8.28
CA SER A 75 6.45 2.40 8.33
C SER A 75 7.34 1.53 9.23
N THR A 76 6.77 0.86 10.24
CA THR A 76 7.53 -0.03 11.13
C THR A 76 7.92 -1.35 10.47
N VAL A 77 7.09 -1.79 9.52
CA VAL A 77 7.28 -3.03 8.77
C VAL A 77 8.08 -2.75 7.49
N TRP A 78 7.81 -1.62 6.86
CA TRP A 78 8.41 -1.21 5.60
C TRP A 78 9.50 -0.18 5.84
N SER A 79 10.75 -0.62 5.69
CA SER A 79 11.91 0.26 5.73
C SER A 79 11.98 1.08 4.44
N PHE A 80 11.29 2.23 4.40
CA PHE A 80 11.42 3.20 3.32
C PHE A 80 12.61 4.11 3.59
N SER A 81 13.40 4.41 2.55
CA SER A 81 14.36 5.51 2.61
C SER A 81 13.59 6.83 2.68
N THR A 82 14.15 7.81 3.39
CA THR A 82 13.61 9.16 3.51
C THR A 82 13.23 9.71 2.13
N PRO A 83 12.04 10.31 1.97
CA PRO A 83 11.64 10.87 0.68
C PRO A 83 12.58 12.01 0.29
N SER A 84 13.07 11.96 -0.95
CA SER A 84 13.64 13.13 -1.61
C SER A 84 12.54 14.15 -1.88
N ASN A 85 12.86 15.45 -1.83
CA ASN A 85 11.90 16.51 -2.13
C ASN A 85 11.46 16.42 -3.59
N VAL A 86 10.33 15.77 -3.84
CA VAL A 86 9.73 15.65 -5.18
C VAL A 86 8.56 16.61 -5.28
N ILE A 87 8.58 17.42 -6.33
CA ILE A 87 7.51 18.36 -6.66
C ILE A 87 6.43 17.56 -7.40
N LEU A 88 5.31 17.30 -6.73
CA LEU A 88 4.14 16.68 -7.34
C LEU A 88 3.45 17.65 -8.29
N SER A 89 2.99 17.17 -9.45
CA SER A 89 2.18 17.95 -10.37
C SER A 89 0.85 18.35 -9.72
N ILE A 90 0.27 19.48 -10.13
CA ILE A 90 -0.92 20.05 -9.49
C ILE A 90 -2.13 19.10 -9.52
N GLY A 91 -2.27 18.31 -10.59
CA GLY A 91 -3.31 17.28 -10.70
C GLY A 91 -3.12 16.12 -9.73
N LEU A 92 -1.87 15.71 -9.45
CA LEU A 92 -1.58 14.68 -8.45
C LEU A 92 -1.80 15.19 -7.04
N LYS A 93 -1.44 16.46 -6.77
CA LYS A 93 -1.63 17.06 -5.45
C LYS A 93 -3.10 17.07 -5.02
N SER A 94 -4.01 17.46 -5.92
CA SER A 94 -5.45 17.42 -5.65
C SER A 94 -5.95 16.01 -5.30
N ARG A 95 -5.45 14.98 -6.00
CA ARG A 95 -5.79 13.56 -5.73
C ARG A 95 -5.24 13.08 -4.39
N VAL A 96 -3.99 13.45 -4.08
CA VAL A 96 -3.33 13.16 -2.80
C VAL A 96 -4.09 13.80 -1.64
N ASP A 97 -4.51 15.06 -1.77
CA ASP A 97 -5.28 15.78 -0.74
C ASP A 97 -6.66 15.14 -0.54
N SER A 98 -7.34 14.77 -1.63
CA SER A 98 -8.63 14.06 -1.59
C SER A 98 -8.52 12.71 -0.86
N PHE A 99 -7.51 11.90 -1.17
CA PHE A 99 -7.26 10.64 -0.48
C PHE A 99 -6.89 10.84 0.99
N THR A 100 -6.08 11.86 1.30
CA THR A 100 -5.71 12.19 2.68
C THR A 100 -6.94 12.54 3.51
N GLY A 101 -7.88 13.30 2.96
CA GLY A 101 -9.17 13.59 3.60
C GLY A 101 -9.99 12.33 3.87
N PHE A 102 -10.19 11.48 2.85
CA PHE A 102 -10.89 10.21 2.98
C PHE A 102 -10.27 9.30 4.07
N TYR A 103 -8.93 9.23 4.13
CA TYR A 103 -8.24 8.39 5.11
C TYR A 103 -8.34 8.94 6.53
N THR A 104 -8.20 10.26 6.70
CA THR A 104 -8.22 10.92 8.01
C THR A 104 -9.60 10.84 8.66
N ASP A 105 -10.67 10.91 7.85
CA ASP A 105 -12.06 10.76 8.32
C ASP A 105 -12.33 9.35 8.87
N ARG A 106 -11.73 8.32 8.26
CA ARG A 106 -11.92 6.92 8.66
C ARG A 106 -10.97 6.45 9.75
N GLN A 107 -9.74 6.95 9.77
CA GLN A 107 -8.71 6.54 10.72
C GLN A 107 -8.22 7.74 11.52
N SER A 108 -8.88 7.96 12.67
CA SER A 108 -8.41 8.93 13.64
C SER A 108 -7.09 8.48 14.29
N GLY A 109 -6.14 9.41 14.43
CA GLY A 109 -4.87 9.17 15.14
C GLY A 109 -3.72 8.61 14.29
N ARG A 110 -3.84 8.54 12.96
CA ARG A 110 -2.75 8.12 12.06
C ARG A 110 -2.37 9.24 11.10
N LYS A 111 -1.06 9.45 10.92
CA LYS A 111 -0.51 10.43 9.97
C LYS A 111 0.02 9.71 8.73
N LEU A 112 -0.46 10.11 7.56
CA LEU A 112 0.10 9.65 6.29
C LEU A 112 1.37 10.41 5.96
N ILE A 113 2.38 9.68 5.48
CA ILE A 113 3.60 10.24 4.91
C ILE A 113 3.63 9.79 3.45
N TRP A 114 3.49 10.74 2.54
CA TRP A 114 3.52 10.47 1.12
C TRP A 114 4.97 10.27 0.67
N LEU A 115 5.21 9.12 0.03
CA LEU A 115 6.47 8.82 -0.63
C LEU A 115 6.28 9.06 -2.13
N PRO A 116 7.18 9.80 -2.78
CA PRO A 116 7.10 10.04 -4.22
C PRO A 116 7.46 8.81 -5.07
#